data_AF-A0A078G5D2-F1
#
_entry.id   AF-A0A078G5D2-F1
#
_cell.length_a   1.000
_cell.length_b   1.000
_cell.length_c   1.000
_cell.angle_alpha   90.00
_cell.angle_beta   90.00
_cell.angle_gamma   90.00
#
_symmetry.space_group_name_H-M   'P 1'
#
loop_
_entity.id
_entity.type
_entity.pdbx_description
1 polymer ?
#
loop_
_entity_poly.entity_id
_entity_poly.type
_entity_poly.pdbx_seq_one_letter_code
_entity_poly.pdbx_strand_id
1 'polypeptide(L)'
;MHSMDYCKLEKEEALDLLRGKKVAVGFKKSAIDLALESALANRGEGGQACTMVVRTTHWVIPHYWVWGLPFFLFYSTIAAQFLHDKPNRSFLRTLFCLLFSLLRAMVSKFIESYVTWKLPLEKYGLKPDHPFEEDYASCQMAIIPENFFEEADKGMIRFKKTPKWCFCDEGIEFEDGTTLEADVVILATGYDGDKKLKAIIPEPFRSWLEFPWGLMPLYSIQHADDLCNDMGLNPRRKSNLFLDVFCPYGSQDYRFDQEETK
;
A
#
# COMPACT_ATOMS: atom_id res chain seq x y z
N MET A 1 -15.47 -14.45 5.09
CA MET A 1 -15.87 -13.75 3.84
C MET A 1 -14.71 -12.96 3.29
N HIS A 2 -14.68 -12.61 2.00
CA HIS A 2 -13.64 -11.71 1.45
C HIS A 2 -14.05 -10.23 1.61
N SER A 3 -13.08 -9.32 1.67
CA SER A 3 -13.36 -7.87 1.76
C SER A 3 -14.19 -7.33 0.58
N MET A 4 -14.15 -8.00 -0.56
CA MET A 4 -14.97 -7.68 -1.75
C MET A 4 -16.47 -7.95 -1.52
N ASP A 5 -16.80 -8.94 -0.70
CA ASP A 5 -18.21 -9.23 -0.40
C ASP A 5 -18.70 -8.32 0.73
N TYR A 6 -17.81 -8.03 1.69
CA TYR A 6 -18.08 -7.03 2.73
C TYR A 6 -18.43 -5.67 2.12
N CYS A 7 -17.69 -5.20 1.12
CA CYS A 7 -17.92 -3.88 0.53
C CYS A 7 -19.22 -3.77 -0.30
N LYS A 8 -19.95 -4.88 -0.51
CA LYS A 8 -21.26 -4.88 -1.16
C LYS A 8 -22.41 -4.74 -0.15
N LEU A 9 -22.12 -4.89 1.15
CA LEU A 9 -23.11 -4.76 2.20
C LEU A 9 -23.55 -3.31 2.33
N GLU A 10 -24.83 -3.12 2.61
CA GLU A 10 -25.33 -1.82 3.03
C GLU A 10 -24.80 -1.47 4.43
N LYS A 11 -24.79 -0.17 4.75
CA LYS A 11 -24.21 0.32 6.01
C LYS A 11 -24.79 -0.36 7.27
N GLU A 12 -26.09 -0.63 7.28
CA GLU A 12 -26.76 -1.30 8.40
C GLU A 12 -26.37 -2.78 8.50
N GLU A 13 -26.30 -3.48 7.36
CA GLU A 13 -25.88 -4.89 7.30
C GLU A 13 -24.43 -5.07 7.75
N ALA A 14 -23.55 -4.15 7.34
CA ALA A 14 -22.15 -4.13 7.76
C ALA A 14 -22.02 -3.90 9.28
N LEU A 15 -22.80 -2.97 9.83
CA LEU A 15 -22.84 -2.72 11.27
C LEU A 15 -23.34 -3.93 12.06
N ASP A 16 -24.41 -4.57 11.61
CA ASP A 16 -24.96 -5.77 12.25
C ASP A 16 -24.04 -6.99 12.11
N LEU A 17 -23.24 -7.03 11.04
CA LEU A 17 -22.21 -8.04 10.87
C LEU A 17 -21.11 -7.90 11.93
N LEU A 18 -20.70 -6.68 12.28
CA LEU A 18 -19.57 -6.42 13.17
C LEU A 18 -19.94 -6.24 14.64
N ARG A 19 -21.12 -5.70 14.93
CA ARG A 19 -21.55 -5.33 16.29
C ARG A 19 -21.65 -6.55 17.21
N GLY A 20 -20.99 -6.47 18.36
CA GLY A 20 -20.95 -7.51 19.38
C GLY A 20 -20.11 -8.73 19.03
N LYS A 21 -19.36 -8.71 17.91
CA LYS A 21 -18.66 -9.89 17.38
C LYS A 21 -17.15 -9.79 17.47
N LYS A 22 -16.49 -10.91 17.74
CA LYS A 22 -15.03 -11.08 17.66
C LYS A 22 -14.63 -11.15 16.19
N VAL A 23 -14.04 -10.08 15.68
CA VAL A 23 -13.68 -9.97 14.26
C VAL A 23 -12.20 -10.20 14.05
N ALA A 24 -11.83 -11.07 13.11
CA ALA A 24 -10.44 -11.25 12.67
C ALA A 24 -10.24 -10.75 11.24
N VAL A 25 -9.17 -9.98 11.02
CA VAL A 25 -8.80 -9.43 9.70
C VAL A 25 -7.30 -9.60 9.43
N GLY A 26 -6.89 -9.44 8.17
CA GLY A 26 -5.48 -9.43 7.79
C GLY A 26 -4.73 -8.15 8.20
N PHE A 27 -3.66 -7.81 7.49
CA PHE A 27 -2.90 -6.57 7.71
C PHE A 27 -2.53 -5.91 6.37
N LYS A 28 -3.00 -4.67 6.17
CA LYS A 28 -2.76 -3.69 5.07
C LYS A 28 -3.94 -2.72 5.00
N LYS A 29 -3.99 -1.81 4.02
CA LYS A 29 -5.00 -0.74 3.90
C LYS A 29 -6.44 -1.20 4.18
N SER A 30 -6.98 -2.16 3.42
CA SER A 30 -8.36 -2.62 3.62
C SER A 30 -8.59 -3.25 5.00
N ALA A 31 -7.62 -4.01 5.50
CA ALA A 31 -7.73 -4.64 6.82
C ALA A 31 -7.66 -3.62 7.96
N ILE A 32 -6.81 -2.59 7.81
CA ILE A 32 -6.67 -1.48 8.75
C ILE A 32 -7.98 -0.71 8.85
N ASP A 33 -8.61 -0.40 7.71
CA ASP A 33 -9.91 0.28 7.69
C ASP A 33 -10.99 -0.56 8.35
N LEU A 34 -11.07 -1.85 8.02
CA LEU A 34 -12.05 -2.78 8.63
C LEU A 34 -11.81 -2.98 10.13
N ALA A 35 -10.56 -3.02 10.58
CA ALA A 35 -10.25 -3.13 12.00
C ALA A 35 -10.73 -1.90 12.77
N LEU A 36 -10.53 -0.70 12.22
CA LEU A 36 -11.07 0.52 12.81
C LEU A 36 -12.60 0.51 12.78
N GLU A 37 -13.23 0.19 11.65
CA GLU A 37 -14.68 0.12 11.52
C GLU A 37 -15.30 -0.86 12.53
N SER A 38 -14.68 -2.03 12.71
CA SER A 38 -15.05 -3.01 13.72
C SER A 38 -14.88 -2.48 15.15
N ALA A 39 -13.78 -1.79 15.44
CA ALA A 39 -13.57 -1.18 16.76
C ALA A 39 -14.63 -0.11 17.06
N LEU A 40 -14.97 0.73 16.06
CA LEU A 40 -16.00 1.76 16.17
C LEU A 40 -17.39 1.17 16.37
N ALA A 41 -17.74 0.11 15.63
CA ALA A 41 -19.01 -0.59 15.74
C ALA A 41 -19.21 -1.26 17.11
N ASN A 42 -18.10 -1.60 17.78
CA ASN A 42 -18.07 -2.26 19.08
C ASN A 42 -17.78 -1.31 20.26
N ARG A 43 -17.93 0.01 20.09
CA ARG A 43 -17.79 0.96 21.20
C ARG A 43 -18.93 0.80 22.22
N GLY A 44 -18.60 0.46 23.47
CA GLY A 44 -19.56 0.38 24.58
C GLY A 44 -19.26 -0.76 25.55
N GLU A 45 -20.08 -0.89 26.59
CA GLU A 45 -19.99 -2.02 27.52
C GLU A 45 -20.31 -3.34 26.81
N GLY A 46 -19.42 -4.32 26.93
CA GLY A 46 -19.56 -5.63 26.28
C GLY A 46 -19.05 -5.73 24.84
N GLY A 47 -18.49 -4.64 24.28
CA GLY A 47 -17.88 -4.61 22.96
C GLY A 47 -16.74 -5.63 22.79
N GLN A 48 -16.70 -6.31 21.65
CA GLN A 48 -15.65 -7.26 21.32
C GLN A 48 -14.53 -6.59 20.50
N ALA A 49 -13.29 -7.00 20.77
CA ALA A 49 -12.12 -6.47 20.07
C ALA A 49 -11.97 -7.10 18.68
N CYS A 50 -11.46 -6.31 17.73
CA CYS A 50 -10.97 -6.81 16.46
C CYS A 50 -9.52 -7.27 16.61
N THR A 51 -9.18 -8.44 16.07
CA THR A 51 -7.80 -8.95 16.04
C THR A 51 -7.26 -8.96 14.62
N MET A 52 -6.18 -8.23 14.40
CA MET A 52 -5.43 -8.25 13.15
C MET A 52 -4.40 -9.38 13.17
N VAL A 53 -4.53 -10.31 12.25
CA VAL A 53 -3.60 -11.42 12.03
C VAL A 53 -2.53 -10.95 11.04
N VAL A 54 -1.33 -10.72 11.55
CA VAL A 54 -0.23 -10.08 10.83
C VAL A 54 0.79 -11.12 10.39
N ARG A 55 0.83 -11.44 9.09
CA ARG A 55 1.84 -12.35 8.53
C ARG A 55 3.18 -11.65 8.30
N THR A 56 3.12 -10.49 7.65
CA THR A 56 4.26 -9.68 7.28
C THR A 56 3.93 -8.25 7.65
N THR A 57 4.85 -7.59 8.35
CA THR A 57 4.73 -6.18 8.70
C THR A 57 5.09 -5.33 7.48
N HIS A 58 4.39 -4.23 7.30
CA HIS A 58 4.61 -3.27 6.24
C HIS A 58 4.50 -1.86 6.82
N TRP A 59 5.21 -0.90 6.22
CA TRP A 59 5.26 0.47 6.67
C TRP A 59 3.88 1.13 6.52
N VAL A 60 3.44 1.78 7.58
CA VAL A 60 2.22 2.58 7.60
C VAL A 60 2.56 4.05 7.83
N ILE A 61 1.87 4.96 7.15
CA ILE A 61 2.08 6.40 7.28
C ILE A 61 0.79 7.10 7.75
N PRO A 62 0.87 8.13 8.61
CA PRO A 62 -0.32 8.83 9.09
C PRO A 62 -0.90 9.78 8.04
N HIS A 63 -0.05 10.41 7.25
CA HIS A 63 -0.42 11.42 6.24
C HIS A 63 0.74 11.69 5.28
N TYR A 64 0.48 12.42 4.20
CA TYR A 64 1.47 12.76 3.15
C TYR A 64 2.46 13.88 3.50
N TRP A 65 2.84 13.99 4.78
CA TRP A 65 3.85 14.92 5.27
C TRP A 65 4.86 14.19 6.15
N VAL A 66 6.14 14.43 5.92
CA VAL A 66 7.26 13.81 6.65
C VAL A 66 8.18 14.94 7.10
N TRP A 67 8.35 15.14 8.40
CA TRP A 67 9.19 16.22 8.97
C TRP A 67 8.93 17.61 8.35
N GLY A 68 7.66 17.94 8.06
CA GLY A 68 7.27 19.23 7.47
C GLY A 68 7.50 19.34 5.96
N LEU A 69 7.97 18.28 5.31
CA LEU A 69 8.11 18.20 3.85
C LEU A 69 6.97 17.35 3.26
N PRO A 70 6.39 17.77 2.12
CA PRO A 70 5.36 16.98 1.46
C PRO A 70 5.96 15.71 0.86
N PHE A 71 5.26 14.58 1.06
CA PHE A 71 5.77 13.24 0.75
C PHE A 71 6.13 13.05 -0.73
N PHE A 72 5.40 13.70 -1.64
CA PHE A 72 5.63 13.58 -3.09
C PHE A 72 7.06 13.98 -3.50
N LEU A 73 7.73 14.85 -2.74
CA LEU A 73 9.09 15.29 -3.06
C LEU A 73 10.11 14.14 -3.05
N PHE A 74 9.87 13.13 -2.21
CA PHE A 74 10.83 12.03 -2.00
C PHE A 74 10.82 10.99 -3.10
N TYR A 75 9.66 10.77 -3.74
CA TYR A 75 9.51 9.65 -4.69
C TYR A 75 8.58 9.91 -5.89
N SER A 76 7.80 10.99 -5.89
CA SER A 76 6.76 11.23 -6.90
C SER A 76 7.08 12.40 -7.84
N THR A 77 8.35 12.77 -7.96
CA THR A 77 8.86 13.79 -8.88
C THR A 77 9.87 13.20 -9.86
N ILE A 78 10.08 13.81 -11.03
CA ILE A 78 11.12 13.36 -11.96
C ILE A 78 12.50 13.38 -11.29
N ALA A 79 12.79 14.41 -10.49
CA ALA A 79 14.03 14.50 -9.73
C ALA A 79 14.24 13.27 -8.83
N ALA A 80 13.20 12.85 -8.11
CA ALA A 80 13.23 11.65 -7.29
C ALA A 80 13.33 10.36 -8.11
N GLN A 81 12.78 10.33 -9.33
CA GLN A 81 12.85 9.16 -10.20
C GLN A 81 14.15 9.00 -10.98
N PHE A 82 15.03 10.01 -10.98
CA PHE A 82 16.40 9.85 -11.47
C PHE A 82 17.15 8.74 -10.71
N LEU A 83 16.67 8.40 -9.52
CA LEU A 83 17.21 7.39 -8.63
C LEU A 83 16.81 5.94 -9.01
N HIS A 84 15.85 5.76 -9.92
CA HIS A 84 15.32 4.43 -10.33
C HIS A 84 16.00 3.86 -11.57
N ASP A 85 16.01 2.52 -11.65
CA ASP A 85 16.69 1.76 -12.69
C ASP A 85 16.01 1.90 -14.07
N LYS A 86 16.80 2.00 -15.14
CA LYS A 86 16.35 1.93 -16.54
C LYS A 86 17.09 0.82 -17.30
N PRO A 87 16.41 0.06 -18.17
CA PRO A 87 17.10 -0.78 -19.14
C PRO A 87 17.93 0.09 -20.10
N ASN A 88 19.08 -0.45 -20.55
CA ASN A 88 20.03 0.20 -21.49
C ASN A 88 20.86 1.37 -20.92
N ARG A 89 21.69 1.10 -19.90
CA ARG A 89 22.50 2.11 -19.18
C ARG A 89 23.83 2.42 -19.86
N SER A 90 24.21 3.70 -19.91
CA SER A 90 25.59 4.12 -20.13
C SER A 90 26.42 4.01 -18.85
N PHE A 91 27.76 3.96 -18.97
CA PHE A 91 28.67 3.87 -17.84
C PHE A 91 28.45 5.00 -16.81
N LEU A 92 28.36 6.25 -17.27
CA LEU A 92 28.13 7.42 -16.41
C LEU A 92 26.83 7.29 -15.62
N ARG A 93 25.76 6.83 -16.29
CA ARG A 93 24.46 6.65 -15.63
C ARG A 93 24.52 5.59 -14.54
N THR A 94 25.27 4.52 -14.76
CA THR A 94 25.48 3.48 -13.75
C THR A 94 26.20 4.03 -12.52
N LEU A 95 27.25 4.83 -12.72
CA LEU A 95 27.96 5.51 -11.63
C LEU A 95 27.03 6.45 -10.85
N PHE A 96 26.23 7.26 -11.54
CA PHE A 96 25.23 8.11 -10.90
C PHE A 96 24.22 7.28 -10.10
N CYS A 97 23.66 6.20 -10.67
CA CYS A 97 22.72 5.35 -9.95
C CYS A 97 23.29 4.75 -8.66
N LEU A 98 24.58 4.38 -8.64
CA LEU A 98 25.26 3.89 -7.42
C LEU A 98 25.45 5.00 -6.38
N LEU A 99 25.82 6.21 -6.80
CA LEU A 99 25.90 7.36 -5.90
C LEU A 99 24.52 7.69 -5.31
N PHE A 100 23.49 7.62 -6.15
CA PHE A 100 22.12 7.94 -5.81
C PHE A 100 21.40 6.84 -5.04
N SER A 101 21.85 5.58 -5.08
CA SER A 101 21.29 4.53 -4.23
C SER A 101 21.59 4.77 -2.75
N LEU A 102 22.73 5.38 -2.42
CA LEU A 102 23.00 5.82 -1.05
C LEU A 102 22.03 6.92 -0.62
N LEU A 103 21.73 7.87 -1.53
CA LEU A 103 20.73 8.91 -1.26
C LEU A 103 19.33 8.32 -1.06
N ARG A 104 18.91 7.32 -1.84
CA ARG A 104 17.64 6.61 -1.63
C ARG A 104 17.57 5.95 -0.25
N ALA A 105 18.63 5.25 0.15
CA ALA A 105 18.71 4.66 1.48
C ALA A 105 18.62 5.72 2.59
N MET A 106 19.27 6.88 2.41
CA MET A 106 19.16 8.00 3.35
C MET A 106 17.73 8.57 3.42
N VAL A 107 17.07 8.77 2.28
CA VAL A 107 15.67 9.21 2.22
C VAL A 107 14.73 8.19 2.88
N SER A 108 14.93 6.90 2.62
CA SER A 108 14.21 5.81 3.29
C SER A 108 14.36 5.93 4.81
N LYS A 109 15.59 6.02 5.32
CA LYS A 109 15.85 6.15 6.77
C LYS A 109 15.29 7.43 7.38
N PHE A 110 15.29 8.54 6.63
CA PHE A 110 14.67 9.79 7.05
C PHE A 110 13.15 9.64 7.27
N ILE A 111 12.47 8.97 6.34
CA ILE A 111 11.03 8.67 6.44
C ILE A 111 10.76 7.65 7.56
N GLU A 112 11.57 6.58 7.65
CA GLU A 112 11.46 5.58 8.71
C GLU A 112 11.56 6.24 10.08
N SER A 113 12.52 7.14 10.28
CA SER A 113 12.69 7.92 11.52
C SER A 113 11.43 8.71 11.88
N TYR A 114 10.84 9.42 10.90
CA TYR A 114 9.58 10.14 11.10
C TYR A 114 8.45 9.21 11.54
N VAL A 115 8.27 8.09 10.83
CA VAL A 115 7.19 7.15 11.07
C VAL A 115 7.33 6.50 12.44
N THR A 116 8.54 6.07 12.82
CA THR A 116 8.79 5.49 14.15
C THR A 116 8.67 6.50 15.28
N TRP A 117 8.96 7.77 15.01
CA TRP A 117 8.77 8.85 15.99
C TRP A 117 7.29 9.18 16.18
N LYS A 118 6.51 9.18 15.09
CA LYS A 118 5.10 9.59 15.11
C LYS A 118 4.15 8.48 15.52
N LEU A 119 4.43 7.23 15.15
CA LEU A 119 3.54 6.09 15.35
C LEU A 119 4.16 5.05 16.30
N PRO A 120 3.35 4.44 17.19
CA PRO A 120 3.83 3.45 18.17
C PRO A 120 4.05 2.06 17.54
N LEU A 121 4.73 1.97 16.39
CA LEU A 121 4.90 0.71 15.65
C LEU A 121 5.66 -0.34 16.44
N GLU A 122 6.69 0.06 17.20
CA GLU A 122 7.48 -0.85 18.02
C GLU A 122 6.67 -1.44 19.18
N LYS A 123 5.83 -0.61 19.83
CA LYS A 123 4.93 -1.04 20.92
C LYS A 123 4.04 -2.21 20.49
N TYR A 124 3.55 -2.18 19.24
CA TYR A 124 2.65 -3.20 18.70
C TYR A 124 3.36 -4.26 17.85
N GLY A 125 4.70 -4.24 17.78
CA GLY A 125 5.45 -5.19 16.94
C GLY A 125 5.16 -5.07 15.44
N LEU A 126 4.72 -3.89 14.99
CA LEU A 126 4.34 -3.60 13.60
C LEU A 126 5.48 -2.97 12.78
N LYS A 127 6.62 -2.64 13.42
CA LYS A 127 7.79 -2.12 12.72
C LYS A 127 8.31 -3.18 11.73
N PRO A 128 8.40 -2.87 10.43
CA PRO A 128 8.99 -3.78 9.46
C PRO A 128 10.50 -3.93 9.62
N ASP A 129 11.01 -5.09 9.20
CA ASP A 129 12.45 -5.39 9.22
C ASP A 129 13.16 -4.89 7.95
N HIS A 130 12.40 -4.58 6.89
CA HIS A 130 12.89 -4.04 5.62
C HIS A 130 12.80 -2.51 5.55
N PRO A 131 13.61 -1.85 4.70
CA PRO A 131 13.56 -0.40 4.49
C PRO A 131 12.22 0.09 3.93
N PHE A 132 11.87 1.35 4.22
CA PHE A 132 10.66 1.99 3.68
C PHE A 132 10.60 1.99 2.16
N GLU A 133 11.75 2.14 1.50
CA GLU A 133 11.85 2.11 0.04
C GLU A 133 11.25 0.84 -0.57
N GLU A 134 11.43 -0.34 0.04
CA GLU A 134 10.93 -1.59 -0.52
C GLU A 134 9.40 -1.62 -0.55
N ASP A 135 8.75 -1.14 0.51
CA ASP A 135 7.28 -1.02 0.53
C ASP A 135 6.76 0.06 -0.40
N TYR A 136 7.52 1.14 -0.58
CA TYR A 136 7.16 2.17 -1.53
C TYR A 136 7.24 1.63 -2.97
N ALA A 137 8.35 0.97 -3.34
CA ALA A 137 8.56 0.39 -4.66
C ALA A 137 7.62 -0.78 -4.98
N SER A 138 7.12 -1.49 -3.97
CA SER A 138 6.15 -2.57 -4.17
C SER A 138 4.68 -2.13 -3.96
N CYS A 139 4.46 -0.83 -3.71
CA CYS A 139 3.15 -0.26 -3.37
C CYS A 139 2.45 -0.99 -2.20
N GLN A 140 3.23 -1.48 -1.23
CA GLN A 140 2.73 -2.23 -0.07
C GLN A 140 2.55 -1.34 1.17
N MET A 141 3.06 -0.09 1.13
CA MET A 141 2.80 0.90 2.18
C MET A 141 1.30 1.22 2.28
N ALA A 142 0.82 1.51 3.49
CA ALA A 142 -0.57 1.88 3.70
C ALA A 142 -0.71 3.17 4.52
N ILE A 143 -1.75 3.95 4.21
CA ILE A 143 -2.13 5.09 5.05
C ILE A 143 -3.00 4.55 6.17
N ILE A 144 -2.64 4.91 7.39
CA ILE A 144 -3.39 4.54 8.59
C ILE A 144 -4.41 5.64 8.90
N PRO A 145 -5.68 5.30 9.17
CA PRO A 145 -6.68 6.27 9.55
C PRO A 145 -6.37 6.87 10.93
N GLU A 146 -6.91 8.07 11.17
CA GLU A 146 -6.82 8.74 12.46
C GLU A 146 -7.48 7.86 13.56
N ASN A 147 -7.00 8.00 14.80
CA ASN A 147 -7.48 7.27 15.98
C ASN A 147 -7.27 5.75 15.97
N PHE A 148 -6.68 5.17 14.92
CA PHE A 148 -6.43 3.72 14.86
C PHE A 148 -5.63 3.22 16.07
N PHE A 149 -4.52 3.89 16.39
CA PHE A 149 -3.70 3.49 17.55
C PHE A 149 -4.35 3.85 18.88
N GLU A 150 -5.25 4.83 18.93
CA GLU A 150 -6.02 5.13 20.14
C GLU A 150 -7.01 4.00 20.46
N GLU A 151 -7.64 3.41 19.44
CA GLU A 151 -8.49 2.22 19.62
C GLU A 151 -7.65 0.97 19.95
N ALA A 152 -6.42 0.89 19.43
CA ALA A 152 -5.47 -0.15 19.85
C ALA A 152 -5.02 0.04 21.31
N ASP A 153 -4.85 1.28 21.79
CA ASP A 153 -4.52 1.60 23.18
C ASP A 153 -5.66 1.20 24.13
N LYS A 154 -6.92 1.34 23.68
CA LYS A 154 -8.11 0.87 24.41
C LYS A 154 -8.27 -0.66 24.38
N GLY A 155 -7.45 -1.36 23.61
CA GLY A 155 -7.52 -2.82 23.44
C GLY A 155 -8.64 -3.31 22.52
N MET A 156 -9.28 -2.40 21.78
CA MET A 156 -10.32 -2.70 20.79
C MET A 156 -9.74 -3.20 19.46
N ILE A 157 -8.47 -2.87 19.19
CA ILE A 157 -7.69 -3.44 18.08
C ILE A 157 -6.48 -4.17 18.68
N ARG A 158 -6.38 -5.46 18.39
CA ARG A 158 -5.30 -6.34 18.85
C ARG A 158 -4.50 -6.86 17.66
N PHE A 159 -3.24 -7.21 17.89
CA PHE A 159 -2.36 -7.73 16.84
C PHE A 159 -1.83 -9.09 17.25
N LYS A 160 -1.93 -10.07 16.35
CA LYS A 160 -1.27 -11.37 16.48
C LYS A 160 -0.35 -11.56 15.27
N LYS A 161 0.97 -11.49 15.48
CA LYS A 161 1.96 -11.78 14.44
C LYS A 161 2.13 -13.29 14.30
N THR A 162 1.90 -13.82 13.10
CA THR A 162 2.03 -15.26 12.84
C THR A 162 2.23 -15.55 11.35
N PRO A 163 3.19 -16.40 10.95
CA PRO A 163 3.42 -16.72 9.55
C PRO A 163 2.32 -17.62 8.95
N LYS A 164 1.72 -18.49 9.77
CA LYS A 164 0.77 -19.53 9.36
C LYS A 164 -0.34 -19.68 10.38
N TRP A 165 -1.51 -20.04 9.86
CA TRP A 165 -2.71 -20.29 10.63
C TRP A 165 -3.69 -21.12 9.81
N CYS A 166 -4.62 -21.79 10.47
CA CYS A 166 -5.72 -22.52 9.87
C CYS A 166 -7.04 -22.19 10.60
N PHE A 167 -8.16 -22.56 9.98
CA PHE A 167 -9.46 -22.45 10.64
C PHE A 167 -9.68 -23.67 11.54
N CYS A 168 -10.31 -23.42 12.69
CA CYS A 168 -10.85 -24.43 13.59
C CYS A 168 -12.33 -24.10 13.86
N ASP A 169 -13.05 -25.00 14.54
CA ASP A 169 -14.50 -24.86 14.76
C ASP A 169 -14.88 -23.57 15.51
N GLU A 170 -13.99 -23.08 16.38
CA GLU A 170 -14.22 -21.88 17.20
C GLU A 170 -13.59 -20.60 16.62
N GLY A 171 -12.84 -20.70 15.52
CA GLY A 171 -12.19 -19.55 14.88
C GLY A 171 -10.89 -19.90 14.15
N ILE A 172 -9.77 -19.41 14.68
CA ILE A 172 -8.45 -19.52 14.05
C ILE A 172 -7.47 -20.20 15.00
N GLU A 173 -6.72 -21.18 14.49
CA GLU A 173 -5.60 -21.81 15.18
C GLU A 173 -4.27 -21.39 14.54
N PHE A 174 -3.27 -21.12 15.38
CA PHE A 174 -1.95 -20.67 14.96
C PHE A 174 -0.91 -21.81 15.05
N GLU A 175 0.23 -21.65 14.36
CA GLU A 175 1.32 -22.65 14.37
C GLU A 175 1.90 -22.93 15.77
N ASP A 176 1.74 -22.00 16.72
CA ASP A 176 2.15 -22.15 18.11
C ASP A 176 1.15 -22.93 18.98
N GLY A 177 0.05 -23.43 18.39
CA GLY A 177 -1.03 -24.14 19.07
C GLY A 177 -1.98 -23.24 19.86
N THR A 178 -1.79 -21.92 19.84
CA THR A 178 -2.75 -20.98 20.42
C THR A 178 -3.93 -20.77 19.47
N THR A 179 -5.11 -20.52 20.05
CA THR A 179 -6.33 -20.27 19.29
C THR A 179 -6.83 -18.84 19.49
N LEU A 180 -7.55 -18.34 18.49
CA LEU A 180 -8.26 -17.07 18.50
C LEU A 180 -9.71 -17.36 18.14
N GLU A 181 -10.61 -17.20 19.11
CA GLU A 181 -12.04 -17.22 18.86
C GLU A 181 -12.43 -16.05 17.95
N ALA A 182 -13.16 -16.34 16.88
CA ALA A 182 -13.59 -15.33 15.92
C ALA A 182 -14.98 -15.68 15.35
N ASP A 183 -15.96 -14.84 15.61
CA ASP A 183 -17.31 -14.97 15.06
C ASP A 183 -17.33 -14.60 13.56
N VAL A 184 -16.45 -13.67 13.15
CA VAL A 184 -16.35 -13.20 11.77
C VAL A 184 -14.90 -13.09 11.37
N VAL A 185 -14.54 -13.74 10.27
CA VAL A 185 -13.23 -13.58 9.63
C VAL A 185 -13.39 -12.92 8.27
N ILE A 186 -12.83 -11.72 8.13
CA ILE A 186 -12.84 -10.94 6.87
C ILE A 186 -11.45 -11.02 6.23
N LEU A 187 -11.39 -11.76 5.12
CA LEU A 187 -10.19 -11.95 4.31
C LEU A 187 -9.94 -10.70 3.48
N ALA A 188 -9.18 -9.76 4.05
CA ALA A 188 -8.65 -8.59 3.35
C ALA A 188 -7.28 -8.91 2.73
N THR A 189 -7.22 -9.99 1.94
CA THR A 189 -5.98 -10.61 1.44
C THR A 189 -5.51 -10.09 0.08
N GLY A 190 -6.15 -9.04 -0.45
CA GLY A 190 -5.84 -8.46 -1.75
C GLY A 190 -6.61 -9.12 -2.90
N TYR A 191 -6.12 -8.94 -4.13
CA TYR A 191 -6.77 -9.41 -5.35
C TYR A 191 -5.76 -10.04 -6.30
N ASP A 192 -6.19 -11.08 -7.02
CA ASP A 192 -5.42 -11.70 -8.09
C ASP A 192 -5.66 -10.94 -9.41
N GLY A 193 -4.95 -9.82 -9.57
CA GLY A 193 -5.03 -8.97 -10.76
C GLY A 193 -4.49 -9.66 -12.01
N ASP A 194 -3.38 -10.37 -11.88
CA ASP A 194 -2.70 -11.03 -13.00
C ASP A 194 -3.59 -12.08 -13.66
N LYS A 195 -4.27 -12.92 -12.87
CA LYS A 195 -5.21 -13.90 -13.41
C LYS A 195 -6.33 -13.25 -14.20
N LYS A 196 -6.84 -12.09 -13.75
CA LYS A 196 -7.87 -11.33 -14.48
C LYS A 196 -7.33 -10.75 -15.78
N LEU A 197 -6.14 -10.14 -15.74
CA LEU A 197 -5.50 -9.59 -16.94
C LEU A 197 -5.21 -10.70 -17.96
N LYS A 198 -4.67 -11.83 -17.53
CA LYS A 198 -4.44 -12.99 -18.40
C LYS A 198 -5.74 -13.45 -19.05
N ALA A 199 -6.87 -13.47 -18.35
CA ALA A 199 -8.15 -13.86 -18.94
C ALA A 199 -8.62 -12.94 -20.10
N ILE A 200 -8.26 -11.65 -20.05
CA ILE A 200 -8.69 -10.64 -21.04
C ILE A 200 -7.69 -10.54 -22.21
N ILE A 201 -6.39 -10.61 -21.93
CA ILE A 201 -5.35 -10.40 -22.94
C ILE A 201 -5.10 -11.68 -23.75
N PRO A 202 -5.21 -11.65 -25.10
CA PRO A 202 -4.95 -12.80 -25.96
C PRO A 202 -3.44 -13.04 -26.16
N GLU A 203 -3.08 -14.24 -26.64
CA GLU A 203 -1.72 -14.53 -27.10
C GLU A 203 -1.37 -13.72 -28.37
N PRO A 204 -0.10 -13.33 -28.58
CA PRO A 204 1.09 -13.61 -27.74
C PRO A 204 1.27 -12.63 -26.57
N PHE A 205 0.43 -11.59 -26.45
CA PHE A 205 0.59 -10.51 -25.48
C PHE A 205 0.42 -10.95 -24.03
N ARG A 206 -0.29 -12.05 -23.79
CA ARG A 206 -0.42 -12.66 -22.46
C ARG A 206 0.95 -13.04 -21.86
N SER A 207 1.90 -13.49 -22.69
CA SER A 207 3.27 -13.78 -22.26
C SER A 207 4.01 -12.53 -21.75
N TRP A 208 3.60 -11.32 -22.17
CA TRP A 208 4.21 -10.07 -21.71
C TRP A 208 3.73 -9.64 -20.32
N LEU A 209 2.64 -10.23 -19.80
CA LEU A 209 2.23 -10.06 -18.41
C LEU A 209 3.13 -10.85 -17.45
N GLU A 210 3.89 -11.83 -17.94
CA GLU A 210 4.82 -12.63 -17.14
C GLU A 210 6.15 -11.91 -16.98
N PHE A 211 6.13 -10.76 -16.31
CA PHE A 211 7.39 -10.16 -15.84
C PHE A 211 8.00 -11.06 -14.77
N PRO A 212 9.33 -11.24 -14.73
CA PRO A 212 10.02 -12.01 -13.68
C PRO A 212 9.69 -11.56 -12.24
N TRP A 213 9.15 -10.35 -12.10
CA TRP A 213 8.83 -9.68 -10.84
C TRP A 213 7.31 -9.52 -10.59
N GLY A 214 6.45 -10.01 -11.49
CA GLY A 214 4.98 -10.05 -11.31
C GLY A 214 4.26 -8.70 -11.19
N LEU A 215 4.94 -7.58 -11.42
CA LEU A 215 4.38 -6.23 -11.32
C LEU A 215 4.87 -5.40 -12.50
N MET A 216 3.95 -4.92 -13.33
CA MET A 216 4.24 -3.82 -14.24
C MET A 216 4.21 -2.53 -13.40
N PRO A 217 5.32 -1.80 -13.22
CA PRO A 217 5.36 -0.58 -12.43
C PRO A 217 4.74 0.58 -13.24
N LEU A 218 3.44 0.46 -13.58
CA LEU A 218 2.64 1.49 -14.26
C LEU A 218 2.62 2.83 -13.51
N TYR A 219 3.01 2.82 -12.24
CA TYR A 219 3.09 4.01 -11.39
C TYR A 219 4.40 4.80 -11.57
N SER A 220 5.40 4.27 -12.28
CA SER A 220 6.63 5.01 -12.54
C SER A 220 6.42 6.03 -13.65
N ILE A 221 6.92 7.24 -13.43
CA ILE A 221 6.87 8.34 -14.40
C ILE A 221 7.59 7.94 -15.68
N GLN A 222 8.67 7.17 -15.56
CA GLN A 222 9.46 6.73 -16.71
C GLN A 222 8.65 5.82 -17.64
N HIS A 223 7.84 4.92 -17.08
CA HIS A 223 6.96 4.06 -17.87
C HIS A 223 5.82 4.86 -18.50
N ALA A 224 5.31 5.88 -17.78
CA ALA A 224 4.35 6.81 -18.35
C ALA A 224 4.95 7.64 -19.50
N ASP A 225 6.24 8.00 -19.42
CA ASP A 225 6.95 8.70 -20.50
C ASP A 225 7.09 7.83 -21.76
N ASP A 226 7.49 6.57 -21.58
CA ASP A 226 7.61 5.61 -22.68
C ASP A 226 6.23 5.36 -23.32
N LEU A 227 5.18 5.21 -22.51
CA LEU A 227 3.80 5.10 -23.00
C LEU A 227 3.34 6.35 -23.77
N CYS A 228 3.66 7.56 -23.27
CA CYS A 228 3.37 8.79 -24.01
C CYS A 228 4.07 8.81 -25.36
N ASN A 229 5.36 8.46 -25.43
CA ASN A 229 6.11 8.39 -26.68
C ASN A 229 5.50 7.38 -27.66
N ASP A 230 5.14 6.19 -27.18
CA ASP A 230 4.52 5.14 -28.00
C ASP A 230 3.15 5.58 -28.56
N MET A 231 2.43 6.43 -27.83
CA MET A 231 1.17 7.04 -28.27
C MET A 231 1.35 8.29 -29.16
N GLY A 232 2.59 8.72 -29.42
CA GLY A 232 2.87 9.97 -30.15
C GLY A 232 2.55 11.24 -29.35
N LEU A 233 2.44 11.13 -28.03
CA LEU A 233 2.15 12.22 -27.11
C LEU A 233 3.44 12.78 -26.51
N ASN A 234 3.44 14.06 -26.14
CA ASN A 234 4.57 14.68 -25.46
C ASN A 234 4.70 14.14 -24.02
N PRO A 235 5.84 13.52 -23.63
CA PRO A 235 6.06 13.06 -22.25
C PRO A 235 6.12 14.20 -21.24
N ARG A 236 6.45 15.42 -21.69
CA ARG A 236 6.47 16.60 -20.83
C ARG A 236 5.04 17.12 -20.64
N ARG A 237 4.50 16.83 -19.46
CA ARG A 237 3.10 17.10 -19.12
C ARG A 237 2.89 18.41 -18.33
N LYS A 238 3.96 19.12 -17.95
CA LYS A 238 3.89 20.45 -17.30
C LYS A 238 4.35 21.58 -18.22
N SER A 239 3.84 22.79 -17.94
CA SER A 239 4.10 24.00 -18.73
C SER A 239 5.57 24.44 -18.76
N ASN A 240 6.36 24.13 -17.73
CA ASN A 240 7.78 24.47 -17.67
C ASN A 240 8.61 23.37 -17.01
N LEU A 241 9.93 23.41 -17.24
CA LEU A 241 10.86 22.35 -16.85
C LEU A 241 10.97 22.25 -15.34
N PHE A 242 10.90 23.38 -14.64
CA PHE A 242 10.99 23.40 -13.18
C PHE A 242 9.82 22.65 -12.54
N LEU A 243 8.59 22.93 -12.98
CA LEU A 243 7.40 22.21 -12.52
C LEU A 243 7.45 20.73 -12.91
N ASP A 244 7.93 20.42 -14.10
CA ASP A 244 8.07 19.04 -14.58
C ASP A 244 9.05 18.24 -13.70
N VAL A 245 10.13 18.87 -13.26
CA VAL A 245 11.18 18.24 -12.45
C VAL A 245 10.75 18.06 -10.98
N PHE A 246 10.06 19.04 -10.39
CA PHE A 246 9.84 19.13 -8.94
C PHE A 246 8.38 18.97 -8.49
N CYS A 247 7.41 18.94 -9.41
CA CYS A 247 6.00 18.70 -9.06
C CYS A 247 5.56 17.30 -9.50
N PRO A 248 4.64 16.67 -8.76
CA PRO A 248 4.07 15.39 -9.16
C PRO A 248 3.12 15.58 -10.35
N TYR A 249 2.94 14.51 -11.13
CA TYR A 249 1.90 14.42 -12.13
C TYR A 249 0.59 13.94 -11.52
N GLY A 250 -0.50 14.60 -11.89
CA GLY A 250 -1.87 14.18 -11.60
C GLY A 250 -2.64 13.88 -12.88
N SER A 251 -3.87 13.38 -12.73
CA SER A 251 -4.75 13.05 -13.86
C SER A 251 -5.05 14.24 -14.79
N GLN A 252 -5.01 15.46 -14.27
CA GLN A 252 -5.22 16.69 -15.06
C GLN A 252 -4.09 16.94 -16.06
N ASP A 253 -2.87 16.50 -15.76
CA ASP A 253 -1.71 16.70 -16.64
C ASP A 253 -1.74 15.78 -17.88
N TYR A 254 -2.61 14.77 -17.87
CA TYR A 254 -2.85 13.87 -19.01
C TYR A 254 -4.08 14.27 -19.83
N ARG A 255 -4.67 15.45 -19.57
CA ARG A 255 -5.65 16.03 -20.48
C ARG A 255 -4.90 16.62 -21.66
N PHE A 256 -4.65 15.80 -22.65
CA PHE A 256 -4.22 16.28 -23.95
C PHE A 256 -5.40 17.06 -24.54
N ASP A 257 -5.21 18.35 -24.79
CA ASP A 257 -6.22 19.15 -25.47
C ASP A 257 -6.56 18.46 -26.80
N GLN A 258 -7.81 18.05 -26.98
CA GLN A 258 -8.31 17.46 -28.23
C GLN A 258 -8.37 18.48 -29.38
N GLU A 259 -7.65 19.60 -29.28
CA GLU A 259 -7.76 20.74 -30.21
C GLU A 259 -6.83 20.64 -31.43
N GLU A 260 -5.92 19.66 -31.53
CA GLU A 260 -5.06 19.49 -32.72
C GLU A 260 -5.56 18.44 -33.74
N THR A 261 -6.87 18.19 -33.78
CA THR A 261 -7.51 17.52 -34.93
C THR A 261 -8.53 18.44 -35.57
N LYS A 262 -8.03 19.38 -36.38
CA LYS A 262 -8.80 20.08 -37.42
C LYS A 262 -7.95 20.27 -38.66
#